data_AF-A0A251Z814-F1
#
_entry.id   AF-A0A251Z814-F1
#
_cell.length_a   1.000
_cell.length_b   1.000
_cell.length_c   1.000
_cell.angle_alpha   90.00
_cell.angle_beta   90.00
_cell.angle_gamma   90.00
#
_symmetry.space_group_name_H-M   'P 1'
#
loop_
_entity.id
_entity.type
_entity.pdbx_description
1 polymer ?
#
loop_
_entity_poly.entity_id
_entity_poly.type
_entity_poly.pdbx_seq_one_letter_code
_entity_poly.pdbx_strand_id
1 'polypeptide(L)'
;MTSVLRVQVSPSASEPTGTIVLVCNGPGELTTWVRPLAQALHRLRSLRPLAPDAAENLRLVLVPCPNATGTEHRVANAMGLFERVIAAREFWWLLLQPNRYGPWPTQGVVVFLGGDQFWTVLLSARLGYRHITYAEWVARWPQWNDRIAAMGAA
;
A
#
# COMPACT_ATOMS: atom_id res chain seq x y z
N MET A 1 -21.22 -46.08 13.26
CA MET A 1 -21.70 -44.70 13.49
C MET A 1 -20.49 -43.83 13.72
N THR A 2 -19.88 -43.32 12.66
CA THR A 2 -18.66 -42.50 12.75
C THR A 2 -19.06 -41.06 12.50
N SER A 3 -19.21 -40.30 13.58
CA SER A 3 -19.56 -38.89 13.55
C SER A 3 -18.39 -38.10 12.96
N VAL A 4 -18.57 -37.60 11.74
CA VAL A 4 -17.64 -36.66 11.12
C VAL A 4 -17.89 -35.31 11.77
N LEU A 5 -16.97 -34.88 12.63
CA LEU A 5 -16.96 -33.53 13.21
C LEU A 5 -16.81 -32.51 12.07
N ARG A 6 -17.93 -32.01 11.57
CA ARG A 6 -17.97 -30.78 10.76
C ARG A 6 -17.63 -29.64 11.69
N VAL A 7 -16.38 -29.20 11.66
CA VAL A 7 -15.99 -27.88 12.17
C VAL A 7 -16.73 -26.86 11.31
N GLN A 8 -17.88 -26.38 11.80
CA GLN A 8 -18.52 -25.19 11.26
C GLN A 8 -17.62 -24.01 11.60
N VAL A 9 -16.76 -23.64 10.65
CA VAL A 9 -16.10 -22.34 10.66
C VAL A 9 -17.24 -21.32 10.49
N SER A 10 -17.53 -20.56 11.54
CA SER A 10 -18.38 -19.36 11.48
C SER A 10 -17.94 -18.50 10.30
N PRO A 11 -18.82 -17.68 9.67
CA PRO A 11 -18.39 -16.80 8.59
C PRO A 11 -17.47 -15.72 9.18
N SER A 12 -16.19 -16.04 9.33
CA SER A 12 -15.12 -15.06 9.34
C SER A 12 -15.33 -14.25 8.07
N ALA A 13 -15.38 -12.92 8.21
CA ALA A 13 -15.45 -12.00 7.09
C ALA A 13 -14.59 -12.56 5.94
N SER A 14 -15.24 -12.85 4.81
CA SER A 14 -14.60 -13.53 3.67
C SER A 14 -13.25 -12.88 3.38
N GLU A 15 -12.24 -13.67 3.01
CA GLU A 15 -10.97 -13.06 2.62
C GLU A 15 -11.23 -12.03 1.51
N PRO A 16 -10.59 -10.85 1.58
CA PRO A 16 -10.80 -9.82 0.58
C PRO A 16 -10.42 -10.37 -0.79
N THR A 17 -11.29 -10.17 -1.78
CA THR A 17 -11.06 -10.58 -3.16
C THR A 17 -10.16 -9.58 -3.91
N GLY A 18 -10.07 -8.34 -3.40
CA GLY A 18 -9.26 -7.27 -3.97
C GLY A 18 -8.49 -6.44 -2.94
N THR A 19 -7.37 -5.83 -3.33
CA THR A 19 -6.61 -4.91 -2.47
C THR A 19 -6.12 -3.67 -3.21
N ILE A 20 -6.21 -2.52 -2.55
CA ILE A 20 -5.56 -1.28 -2.96
C ILE A 20 -4.40 -1.04 -1.99
N VAL A 21 -3.19 -0.96 -2.52
CA VAL A 21 -1.96 -0.76 -1.73
C VAL A 21 -1.43 0.63 -2.02
N LEU A 22 -1.54 1.55 -1.07
CA LEU A 22 -0.88 2.85 -1.17
C LEU A 22 0.58 2.71 -0.75
N VAL A 23 1.48 3.36 -1.49
CA VAL A 23 2.92 3.42 -1.18
C VAL A 23 3.28 4.85 -0.77
N CYS A 24 4.02 4.98 0.32
CA CYS A 24 4.40 6.28 0.88
C CYS A 24 5.85 6.29 1.38
N ASN A 25 6.59 7.31 0.97
CA ASN A 25 8.01 7.47 1.22
C ASN A 25 8.27 8.35 2.45
N GLY A 26 7.38 9.28 2.80
CA GLY A 26 7.68 10.22 3.89
C GLY A 26 6.49 10.74 4.69
N PRO A 27 6.75 11.36 5.85
CA PRO A 27 5.71 11.91 6.72
C PRO A 27 4.88 13.01 6.04
N GLY A 28 5.50 13.86 5.22
CA GLY A 28 4.79 14.91 4.47
C GLY A 28 3.82 14.33 3.44
N GLU A 29 4.21 13.27 2.74
CA GLU A 29 3.33 12.58 1.78
C GLU A 29 2.17 11.87 2.48
N LEU A 30 2.43 11.30 3.67
CA LEU A 30 1.43 10.62 4.45
C LEU A 30 0.27 11.55 4.81
N THR A 31 0.57 12.77 5.25
CA THR A 31 -0.46 13.74 5.64
C THR A 31 -1.10 14.44 4.44
N THR A 32 -0.30 14.79 3.42
CA THR A 32 -0.74 15.64 2.31
C THR A 32 -1.42 14.86 1.19
N TRP A 33 -0.99 13.62 0.92
CA TRP A 33 -1.48 12.84 -0.22
C TRP A 33 -2.22 11.58 0.20
N VAL A 34 -1.58 10.75 1.03
CA VAL A 34 -2.10 9.44 1.42
C VAL A 34 -3.40 9.56 2.20
N ARG A 35 -3.44 10.42 3.22
CA ARG A 35 -4.63 10.62 4.05
C ARG A 35 -5.86 11.09 3.24
N PRO A 36 -5.81 12.20 2.47
CA PRO A 36 -6.98 12.64 1.72
C PRO A 36 -7.38 11.63 0.63
N LEU A 37 -6.43 10.95 -0.02
CA LEU A 37 -6.77 9.91 -0.99
C LEU A 37 -7.46 8.72 -0.33
N ALA A 38 -6.95 8.22 0.80
CA ALA A 38 -7.56 7.12 1.52
C ALA A 38 -9.00 7.47 1.94
N GLN A 39 -9.22 8.69 2.44
CA GLN A 39 -10.57 9.17 2.76
C GLN A 39 -11.48 9.25 1.53
N ALA A 40 -10.95 9.69 0.38
CA ALA A 40 -11.71 9.73 -0.86
C ALA A 40 -12.06 8.32 -1.36
N LEU A 41 -11.13 7.37 -1.29
CA LEU A 41 -11.37 5.96 -1.66
C LEU A 41 -12.47 5.34 -0.82
N HIS A 42 -12.47 5.57 0.50
CA HIS A 42 -13.54 5.11 1.40
C HIS A 42 -14.91 5.75 1.13
N ARG A 43 -14.95 6.95 0.55
CA ARG A 43 -16.22 7.57 0.10
C ARG A 43 -16.73 6.99 -1.21
N LEU A 44 -15.82 6.59 -2.09
CA LEU A 44 -16.14 6.10 -3.44
C LEU A 44 -16.40 4.58 -3.48
N ARG A 45 -15.82 3.83 -2.54
CA ARG A 45 -15.90 2.37 -2.48
C ARG A 45 -16.08 1.91 -1.04
N SER A 46 -16.81 0.80 -0.86
CA SER A 46 -16.81 0.10 0.42
C SER A 46 -15.50 -0.65 0.57
N LEU A 47 -14.64 -0.21 1.49
CA LEU A 47 -13.32 -0.78 1.73
C LEU A 47 -13.14 -1.11 3.20
N ARG A 48 -12.43 -2.20 3.49
CA ARG A 48 -11.90 -2.45 4.83
C ARG A 48 -10.81 -1.42 5.17
N PRO A 49 -10.74 -0.92 6.42
CA PRO A 49 -11.42 -1.46 7.60
C PRO A 49 -12.76 -0.79 7.93
N LEU A 50 -13.15 0.30 7.25
CA LEU A 50 -14.37 1.06 7.56
C LEU A 50 -15.65 0.29 7.23
N ALA A 51 -15.61 -0.59 6.23
CA ALA A 51 -16.67 -1.54 5.90
C ALA A 51 -16.15 -2.98 6.10
N PRO A 52 -16.39 -3.62 7.27
CA PRO A 52 -15.87 -4.96 7.57
C PRO A 52 -16.30 -6.04 6.56
N ASP A 53 -17.52 -5.93 6.03
CA ASP A 53 -18.07 -6.88 5.05
C ASP A 53 -17.65 -6.58 3.61
N ALA A 54 -16.83 -5.55 3.38
CA ALA A 54 -16.33 -5.23 2.05
C ALA A 54 -15.45 -6.36 1.50
N ALA A 55 -15.57 -6.60 0.20
CA ALA A 55 -14.74 -7.55 -0.53
C ALA A 55 -13.35 -6.99 -0.86
N GLU A 56 -13.16 -5.68 -0.76
CA GLU A 56 -11.89 -5.00 -1.03
C GLU A 56 -11.31 -4.39 0.25
N ASN A 57 -9.99 -4.33 0.35
CA ASN A 57 -9.30 -3.66 1.45
C ASN A 57 -8.32 -2.59 1.01
N LEU A 58 -8.06 -1.65 1.92
CA LEU A 58 -7.04 -0.62 1.75
C LEU A 58 -5.85 -0.89 2.65
N ARG A 59 -4.66 -0.97 2.07
CA ARG A 59 -3.39 -1.20 2.77
C ARG A 59 -2.42 -0.06 2.50
N LEU A 60 -1.52 0.18 3.44
CA LEU A 60 -0.43 1.15 3.32
C LEU A 60 0.91 0.46 3.49
N VAL A 61 1.84 0.72 2.57
CA VAL A 61 3.24 0.30 2.69
C VAL A 61 4.11 1.54 2.76
N LEU A 62 4.82 1.67 3.87
CA LEU A 62 5.86 2.67 4.05
C LEU A 62 7.16 2.12 3.47
N VAL A 63 7.89 2.94 2.73
CA VAL A 63 9.15 2.55 2.08
C VAL A 63 10.35 3.25 2.72
N PRO A 64 11.57 2.71 2.58
CA PRO A 64 12.75 3.32 3.18
C PRO A 64 13.03 4.72 2.63
N CYS A 65 13.10 5.71 3.50
CA CYS A 65 13.40 7.10 3.17
C CYS A 65 14.40 7.70 4.16
N PRO A 66 15.44 8.42 3.68
CA PRO A 66 16.40 9.07 4.55
C PRO A 66 15.77 10.17 5.44
N ASN A 67 14.64 10.73 5.00
CA ASN A 67 13.95 11.82 5.72
C ASN A 67 12.79 11.32 6.62
N ALA A 68 12.62 10.00 6.75
CA ALA A 68 11.59 9.45 7.62
C ALA A 68 11.97 9.58 9.10
N THR A 69 11.00 9.90 9.95
CA THR A 69 11.12 9.97 11.40
C THR A 69 11.03 8.59 12.08
N GLY A 70 10.57 7.57 11.34
CA GLY A 70 10.36 6.21 11.84
C GLY A 70 9.06 6.04 12.63
N THR A 71 8.25 7.09 12.80
CA THR A 71 6.99 7.07 13.55
C THR A 71 5.75 7.09 12.67
N GLU A 72 5.92 7.17 11.35
CA GLU A 72 4.86 7.32 10.35
C GLU A 72 3.83 6.18 10.43
N HIS A 73 4.29 4.95 10.70
CA HIS A 73 3.42 3.79 10.87
C HIS A 73 2.42 3.98 12.01
N ARG A 74 2.81 4.65 13.12
CA ARG A 74 1.91 4.93 14.24
C ARG A 74 0.86 5.96 13.84
N VAL A 75 1.28 7.01 13.16
CA VAL A 75 0.37 8.06 12.66
C VAL A 75 -0.64 7.45 11.69
N ALA A 76 -0.20 6.65 10.73
CA ALA A 76 -1.07 5.97 9.76
C ALA A 76 -2.06 5.00 10.43
N ASN A 77 -1.60 4.19 11.39
CA ASN A 77 -2.49 3.30 12.14
C ASN A 77 -3.53 4.10 12.94
N ALA A 78 -3.13 5.21 13.56
CA ALA A 78 -4.05 6.08 14.31
C ALA A 78 -5.12 6.74 13.42
N MET A 79 -4.93 6.80 12.10
CA MET A 79 -5.98 7.29 11.18
C MET A 79 -7.16 6.32 11.06
N GLY A 80 -6.96 5.02 11.35
CA GLY A 80 -8.00 4.00 11.20
C GLY A 80 -8.47 3.76 9.77
N LEU A 81 -7.73 4.23 8.76
CA LEU A 81 -8.11 4.15 7.35
C LEU A 81 -7.60 2.91 6.63
N PHE A 82 -6.68 2.16 7.24
CA PHE A 82 -5.97 1.05 6.59
C PHE A 82 -6.21 -0.23 7.36
N GLU A 83 -6.54 -1.31 6.66
CA GLU A 83 -6.63 -2.64 7.25
C GLU A 83 -5.25 -3.11 7.74
N ARG A 84 -4.20 -2.69 7.03
CA ARG A 84 -2.82 -2.97 7.39
C ARG A 84 -1.90 -1.84 6.98
N VAL A 85 -1.01 -1.48 7.90
CA VAL A 85 0.11 -0.56 7.68
C VAL A 85 1.41 -1.34 7.87
N ILE A 86 2.24 -1.40 6.84
CA ILE A 86 3.57 -2.03 6.87
C ILE A 86 4.61 -0.92 7.04
N ALA A 87 5.48 -1.04 8.06
CA ALA A 87 6.49 -0.02 8.34
C ALA A 87 7.69 -0.10 7.37
N ALA A 88 8.39 1.02 7.17
CA ALA A 88 9.54 1.11 6.27
C ALA A 88 10.65 0.10 6.58
N ARG A 89 10.91 -0.18 7.87
CA ARG A 89 11.89 -1.19 8.31
C ARG A 89 11.54 -2.61 7.89
N GLU A 90 10.28 -2.87 7.59
CA GLU A 90 9.75 -4.17 7.21
C GLU A 90 9.67 -4.34 5.68
N PHE A 91 9.92 -3.28 4.92
CA PHE A 91 9.76 -3.28 3.47
C PHE A 91 10.60 -4.37 2.78
N TRP A 92 11.86 -4.54 3.16
CA TRP A 92 12.72 -5.59 2.59
C TRP A 92 12.22 -6.99 2.93
N TRP A 93 11.74 -7.20 4.16
CA TRP A 93 11.15 -8.46 4.58
C TRP A 93 9.83 -8.75 3.87
N LEU A 94 9.03 -7.70 3.61
CA LEU A 94 7.84 -7.79 2.76
C LEU A 94 8.21 -8.25 1.35
N LEU A 95 9.28 -7.73 0.77
CA LEU A 95 9.73 -8.17 -0.54
C LEU A 95 10.26 -9.62 -0.52
N LEU A 96 10.87 -10.08 0.56
CA LEU A 96 11.34 -11.47 0.65
C LEU A 96 10.16 -12.43 0.88
N GLN A 97 9.29 -12.13 1.84
CA GLN A 97 8.21 -13.00 2.31
C GLN A 97 6.90 -12.22 2.49
N PRO A 98 6.16 -11.90 1.41
CA PRO A 98 4.93 -11.12 1.50
C PRO A 98 3.86 -11.77 2.37
N ASN A 99 3.78 -13.10 2.35
CA ASN A 99 2.78 -13.87 3.10
C ASN A 99 2.89 -13.67 4.62
N ARG A 100 4.06 -13.25 5.13
CA ARG A 100 4.23 -12.89 6.54
C ARG A 100 3.39 -11.66 6.94
N TYR A 101 3.06 -10.82 5.97
CA TYR A 101 2.31 -9.58 6.13
C TYR A 101 0.81 -9.78 5.83
N GLY A 102 0.34 -11.02 5.78
CA GLY A 102 -1.06 -11.41 5.59
C GLY A 102 -1.35 -11.97 4.20
N PRO A 103 -2.59 -12.45 4.00
CA PRO A 103 -3.03 -12.89 2.68
C PRO A 103 -3.03 -11.71 1.72
N TRP A 104 -2.49 -11.93 0.52
CA TRP A 104 -2.50 -10.98 -0.58
C TRP A 104 -3.53 -11.46 -1.59
N PRO A 105 -4.63 -10.72 -1.81
CA PRO A 105 -5.65 -11.10 -2.78
C PRO A 105 -5.06 -11.27 -4.18
N THR A 106 -5.65 -12.10 -5.04
CA THR A 106 -5.13 -12.27 -6.41
C THR A 106 -5.32 -11.03 -7.26
N GLN A 107 -6.31 -10.19 -6.94
CA GLN A 107 -6.55 -8.90 -7.58
C GLN A 107 -6.02 -7.78 -6.70
N GLY A 108 -5.11 -6.97 -7.24
CA GLY A 108 -4.58 -5.84 -6.51
C GLY A 108 -4.04 -4.74 -7.41
N VAL A 109 -4.05 -3.52 -6.85
CA VAL A 109 -3.40 -2.36 -7.45
C VAL A 109 -2.50 -1.68 -6.44
N VAL A 110 -1.28 -1.36 -6.86
CA VAL A 110 -0.33 -0.56 -6.08
C VAL A 110 -0.38 0.87 -6.59
N VAL A 111 -0.69 1.82 -5.71
CA VAL A 111 -0.82 3.23 -6.05
C VAL A 111 0.32 4.01 -5.40
N PHE A 112 1.05 4.72 -6.23
CA PHE A 112 2.13 5.61 -5.82
C PHE A 112 1.69 7.06 -5.90
N LEU A 113 1.98 7.81 -4.84
CA LEU A 113 1.51 9.19 -4.67
C LEU A 113 2.63 10.22 -4.58
N GLY A 114 3.90 9.80 -4.52
CA GLY A 114 5.03 10.71 -4.39
C GLY A 114 6.30 10.00 -3.94
N GLY A 115 7.45 10.62 -4.21
CA GLY A 115 8.76 10.13 -3.80
C GLY A 115 9.51 9.38 -4.90
N ASP A 116 10.06 8.20 -4.58
CA ASP A 116 10.78 7.37 -5.54
C ASP A 116 9.89 6.27 -6.14
N GLN A 117 9.66 6.34 -7.46
CA GLN A 117 8.82 5.40 -8.21
C GLN A 117 9.36 3.97 -8.18
N PHE A 118 10.68 3.80 -7.97
CA PHE A 118 11.33 2.50 -7.93
C PHE A 118 10.66 1.55 -6.93
N TRP A 119 10.30 2.05 -5.74
CA TRP A 119 9.71 1.23 -4.70
C TRP A 119 8.36 0.61 -5.09
N THR A 120 7.56 1.36 -5.84
CA THR A 120 6.25 0.93 -6.33
C THR A 120 6.40 -0.11 -7.43
N VAL A 121 7.33 0.10 -8.36
CA VAL A 121 7.63 -0.87 -9.42
C VAL A 121 8.11 -2.17 -8.80
N LEU A 122 9.04 -2.10 -7.84
CA LEU A 122 9.58 -3.26 -7.16
C LEU A 122 8.49 -4.02 -6.37
N LEU A 123 7.66 -3.30 -5.60
CA LEU A 123 6.59 -3.90 -4.82
C LEU A 123 5.51 -4.52 -5.71
N SER A 124 5.06 -3.82 -6.76
CA SER A 124 4.04 -4.32 -7.68
C SER A 124 4.51 -5.55 -8.44
N ALA A 125 5.76 -5.56 -8.93
CA ALA A 125 6.36 -6.73 -9.55
C ALA A 125 6.42 -7.91 -8.57
N ARG A 126 6.76 -7.66 -7.30
CA ARG A 126 6.86 -8.71 -6.28
C ARG A 126 5.51 -9.30 -5.87
N LEU A 127 4.44 -8.50 -5.88
CA LEU A 127 3.08 -8.92 -5.56
C LEU A 127 2.29 -9.42 -6.78
N GLY A 128 2.81 -9.21 -8.00
CA GLY A 128 2.10 -9.53 -9.24
C GLY A 128 0.91 -8.61 -9.53
N TYR A 129 0.94 -7.38 -9.02
CA TYR A 129 -0.17 -6.42 -9.11
C TYR A 129 0.02 -5.40 -10.20
N ARG A 130 -1.10 -4.83 -10.68
CA ARG A 130 -1.05 -3.63 -11.51
C ARG A 130 -0.57 -2.46 -10.65
N HIS A 131 0.09 -1.48 -11.25
CA HIS A 131 0.50 -0.27 -10.53
C HIS A 131 0.04 1.00 -11.24
N ILE A 132 -0.26 2.03 -10.44
CA ILE A 132 -0.61 3.37 -10.88
C ILE A 132 0.38 4.32 -10.24
N THR A 133 1.03 5.14 -11.05
CA THR A 133 2.02 6.12 -10.58
C THR A 133 1.46 7.52 -10.79
N TYR A 134 1.06 8.17 -9.69
CA TYR A 134 0.87 9.61 -9.70
C TYR A 134 2.24 10.28 -9.68
N ALA A 135 2.49 11.14 -10.65
CA ALA A 135 3.76 11.80 -10.80
C ALA A 135 3.48 13.28 -11.09
N GLU A 136 3.74 14.13 -10.10
CA GLU A 136 3.37 15.54 -10.23
C GLU A 136 4.35 16.30 -11.13
N TRP A 137 5.62 15.88 -11.24
CA TRP A 137 6.63 16.38 -12.19
C TRP A 137 7.82 15.39 -12.24
N VAL A 138 8.34 14.93 -13.40
CA VAL A 138 9.36 13.85 -13.39
C VAL A 138 10.54 14.05 -14.31
N ALA A 139 11.74 13.79 -13.78
CA ALA A 139 12.66 12.87 -14.45
C ALA A 139 13.39 11.99 -13.42
N ARG A 140 13.18 10.67 -13.45
CA ARG A 140 13.91 9.71 -12.61
C ARG A 140 14.26 8.41 -13.35
N TRP A 141 15.25 8.48 -14.23
CA TRP A 141 16.29 7.49 -14.58
C TRP A 141 17.48 8.29 -15.13
N PRO A 142 18.08 9.18 -14.32
CA PRO A 142 19.02 10.18 -14.81
C PRO A 142 20.34 9.57 -15.31
N GLN A 143 20.49 8.25 -15.20
CA GLN A 143 21.75 7.51 -15.33
C GLN A 143 22.32 7.45 -16.75
N TRP A 144 21.63 8.06 -17.73
CA TRP A 144 21.96 8.14 -19.16
C TRP A 144 22.01 9.61 -19.63
N ASN A 145 22.15 10.54 -18.69
CA ASN A 145 22.14 11.97 -18.95
C ASN A 145 23.36 12.64 -18.29
N ASP A 146 24.11 13.43 -19.06
CA ASP A 146 25.31 14.11 -18.56
C ASP A 146 25.00 15.24 -17.55
N ARG A 147 23.83 15.93 -17.66
CA ARG A 147 23.24 16.85 -16.64
C ARG A 147 21.72 17.05 -16.82
N ILE A 148 21.01 17.43 -15.74
CA ILE A 148 19.57 17.76 -15.72
C ILE A 148 19.27 18.94 -14.78
N ALA A 149 18.33 19.82 -15.14
CA ALA A 149 17.75 20.86 -14.28
C ALA A 149 16.23 21.00 -14.52
N ALA A 150 15.41 21.11 -13.46
CA ALA A 150 13.95 21.25 -13.58
C ALA A 150 13.29 22.00 -12.40
N MET A 151 12.32 22.87 -12.76
CA MET A 151 11.20 23.36 -11.94
C MET A 151 9.92 23.14 -12.76
N GLY A 152 9.23 22.03 -12.47
CA GLY A 152 7.99 21.57 -13.11
C GLY A 152 7.92 21.48 -14.65
N ALA A 153 8.20 20.27 -15.20
CA ALA A 153 7.65 19.63 -16.42
C ALA A 153 8.63 18.57 -16.94
N ALA A 154 8.13 17.36 -17.19
CA ALA A 154 8.42 16.58 -18.39
C ALA A 154 7.14 15.82 -18.78
#